data_AF-A0A1F9GJK1-F1
#
_entry.id   AF-A0A1F9GJK1-F1
#
_cell.length_a   1.000
_cell.length_b   1.000
_cell.length_c   1.000
_cell.angle_alpha   90.00
_cell.angle_beta   90.00
_cell.angle_gamma   90.00
#
_symmetry.space_group_name_H-M   'P 1'
#
loop_
_entity.id
_entity.type
_entity.pdbx_description
1 polymer ?
#
loop_
_entity_poly.entity_id
_entity_poly.type
_entity_poly.pdbx_seq_one_letter_code
_entity_poly.pdbx_strand_id
1 'polypeptide(L)'
;MGFLKAFTIITLWILLSFFWVSMGQSKEMECKNYGEVESWLGPHVVLRDWYQFYVARHACLPQQEAEFFKALASSETLSTKLNQAKVTFDQFYIPIANLIDIDWKKVKEVKAQNIQSDLTLIDISLKKTLSKMSTLDQDYFRAVVLLDLPSEFAFIYPE
;
A
#
# COMPACT_ATOMS: atom_id res chain seq x y z
N MET A 1 39.42 -16.50 -37.13
CA MET A 1 38.88 -15.12 -36.99
C MET A 1 37.39 -15.05 -36.60
N GLY A 2 36.58 -16.09 -36.81
CA GLY A 2 35.15 -16.09 -36.44
C GLY A 2 34.84 -16.37 -34.95
N PHE A 3 35.66 -17.19 -34.28
CA PHE A 3 35.44 -17.56 -32.87
C PHE A 3 35.52 -16.36 -31.92
N LEU A 4 36.49 -15.46 -32.11
CA LEU A 4 36.65 -14.28 -31.25
C LEU A 4 35.47 -13.30 -31.36
N LYS A 5 34.88 -13.16 -32.55
CA LYS A 5 33.69 -12.33 -32.80
C LYS A 5 32.42 -12.96 -32.22
N ALA A 6 32.25 -14.27 -32.36
CA ALA A 6 31.12 -14.99 -31.76
C ALA A 6 31.18 -14.93 -30.22
N PHE A 7 32.37 -15.12 -29.65
CA PHE A 7 32.57 -15.03 -28.20
C PHE A 7 32.25 -13.64 -27.65
N THR A 8 32.71 -12.56 -28.32
CA THR A 8 32.40 -11.18 -27.90
C THR A 8 30.91 -10.87 -27.95
N ILE A 9 30.21 -11.31 -28.99
CA ILE A 9 28.75 -11.13 -29.10
C ILE A 9 28.03 -11.86 -27.97
N ILE A 10 28.40 -13.11 -27.68
CA ILE A 10 27.77 -13.89 -26.60
C ILE A 10 28.02 -13.24 -25.23
N THR A 11 29.25 -12.81 -24.93
CA THR A 11 29.54 -12.12 -23.68
C THR A 11 28.81 -10.78 -23.56
N LEU A 12 28.60 -10.07 -24.66
CA LEU A 12 27.83 -8.82 -24.69
C LEU A 12 26.35 -9.08 -24.37
N TRP A 13 25.76 -10.13 -24.96
CA TRP A 13 24.38 -10.52 -24.67
C TRP A 13 24.20 -10.96 -23.21
N ILE A 14 25.14 -11.73 -22.66
CA ILE A 14 25.11 -12.11 -21.24
C ILE A 14 25.19 -10.87 -20.35
N LEU A 15 26.11 -9.94 -20.63
CA LEU A 15 26.22 -8.67 -19.89
C LEU A 15 24.95 -7.82 -19.98
N LEU A 16 24.34 -7.73 -21.17
CA LEU A 16 23.07 -7.03 -21.37
C LEU A 16 21.93 -7.70 -20.60
N SER A 17 21.85 -9.03 -20.59
CA SER A 17 20.89 -9.79 -19.78
C SER A 17 21.11 -9.57 -18.28
N PHE A 18 22.35 -9.53 -17.80
CA PHE A 18 22.64 -9.19 -16.40
C PHE A 18 22.28 -7.75 -16.08
N PHE A 19 22.53 -6.79 -16.98
CA PHE A 19 22.11 -5.41 -16.79
C PHE A 19 20.58 -5.27 -16.78
N TRP A 20 19.88 -6.04 -17.61
CA TRP A 20 18.42 -6.01 -17.69
C TRP A 20 17.76 -6.71 -16.50
N VAL A 21 18.31 -7.83 -16.04
CA VAL A 21 17.91 -8.50 -14.80
C VAL A 21 18.26 -7.64 -13.59
N SER A 22 19.41 -6.94 -13.57
CA SER A 22 19.79 -6.04 -12.49
C SER A 22 18.94 -4.76 -12.48
N MET A 23 18.59 -4.18 -13.64
CA MET A 23 17.62 -3.08 -13.73
C MET A 23 16.19 -3.55 -13.37
N GLY A 24 15.84 -4.79 -13.71
CA GLY A 24 14.56 -5.42 -13.35
C GLY A 24 14.44 -5.80 -11.87
N GLN A 25 15.55 -6.18 -11.23
CA GLN A 25 15.63 -6.48 -9.79
C GLN A 25 15.89 -5.22 -8.93
N SER A 26 16.23 -4.07 -9.52
CA SER A 26 16.50 -2.81 -8.81
C SER A 26 15.24 -2.01 -8.45
N LYS A 27 14.04 -2.61 -8.39
CA LYS A 27 12.86 -1.88 -7.89
C LYS A 27 11.98 -2.69 -6.95
N GLU A 28 12.58 -3.47 -6.05
CA GLU A 28 12.10 -3.37 -4.66
C GLU A 28 12.65 -2.05 -4.13
N MET A 29 11.94 -0.96 -4.46
CA MET A 29 12.23 0.34 -3.93
C MET A 29 11.72 0.34 -2.49
N GLU A 30 12.49 -0.26 -1.57
CA GLU A 30 12.25 -0.10 -0.14
C GLU A 30 12.31 1.40 0.16
N CYS A 31 11.17 1.96 0.57
CA CYS A 31 11.12 3.37 0.89
C CYS A 31 12.03 3.62 2.09
N LYS A 32 13.08 4.42 1.91
CA LYS A 32 14.01 4.77 2.99
C LYS A 32 13.31 5.41 4.18
N ASN A 33 12.19 6.10 3.94
CA ASN A 33 11.29 6.63 4.94
C ASN A 33 9.86 6.39 4.48
N TYR A 34 9.17 5.44 5.10
CA TYR A 34 7.71 5.49 5.17
C TYR A 34 7.38 6.69 6.09
N GLY A 35 6.36 7.48 5.74
CA GLY A 35 6.08 8.77 6.39
C GLY A 35 5.81 8.67 7.89
N GLU A 36 5.53 9.81 8.53
CA GLU A 36 5.44 9.90 9.99
C GLU A 36 4.38 8.96 10.57
N VAL A 37 3.28 8.75 9.84
CA VAL A 37 2.18 7.86 10.24
C VAL A 37 2.62 6.41 10.48
N GLU A 38 3.66 5.91 9.80
CA GLU A 38 4.13 4.52 10.00
C GLU A 38 4.52 4.28 11.45
N SER A 39 5.20 5.24 12.08
CA SER A 39 5.62 5.15 13.49
C SER A 39 4.42 5.06 14.44
N TRP A 40 3.28 5.64 14.07
CA TRP A 40 2.03 5.57 14.83
C TRP A 40 1.23 4.30 14.55
N LEU A 41 1.47 3.65 13.41
CA LEU A 41 0.79 2.42 12.98
C LEU A 41 1.36 1.15 13.63
N GLY A 42 2.41 1.26 14.47
CA GLY A 42 3.11 0.14 15.11
C GLY A 42 2.24 -1.07 15.50
N PRO A 43 1.17 -0.94 16.31
CA PRO A 43 0.33 -2.06 16.73
C PRO A 43 -0.75 -2.46 15.69
N HIS A 44 -0.97 -1.67 14.65
CA HIS A 44 -2.06 -1.81 13.68
C HIS A 44 -1.60 -2.52 12.41
N VAL A 45 -1.33 -3.82 12.51
CA VAL A 45 -0.70 -4.62 11.44
C VAL A 45 -1.40 -4.46 10.09
N VAL A 46 -2.74 -4.53 10.03
CA VAL A 46 -3.46 -4.46 8.75
C VAL A 46 -3.35 -3.07 8.14
N LEU A 47 -3.61 -2.03 8.94
CA LEU A 47 -3.52 -0.65 8.48
C LEU A 47 -2.08 -0.27 8.09
N ARG A 48 -1.08 -0.79 8.82
CA ARG A 48 0.34 -0.63 8.51
C ARG A 48 0.71 -1.28 7.19
N ASP A 49 0.33 -2.54 6.98
CA ASP A 49 0.64 -3.27 5.74
C ASP A 49 0.02 -2.56 4.53
N TRP A 50 -1.21 -2.05 4.69
CA TRP A 50 -1.89 -1.26 3.67
C TRP A 50 -1.19 0.08 3.41
N TYR A 51 -0.77 0.78 4.46
CA TYR A 51 0.01 2.01 4.32
C TYR A 51 1.33 1.76 3.59
N GLN A 52 2.10 0.75 4.00
CA GLN A 52 3.36 0.39 3.35
C GLN A 52 3.17 0.00 1.88
N PHE A 53 2.10 -0.75 1.57
CA PHE A 53 1.76 -1.09 0.20
C PHE A 53 1.45 0.16 -0.64
N TYR A 54 0.63 1.08 -0.11
CA TYR A 54 0.32 2.35 -0.77
C TYR A 54 1.59 3.17 -1.03
N VAL A 55 2.46 3.29 -0.03
CA VAL A 55 3.71 4.06 -0.07
C VAL A 55 4.69 3.51 -1.11
N ALA A 56 4.90 2.19 -1.10
CA ALA A 56 5.80 1.50 -2.03
C ALA A 56 5.32 1.67 -3.48
N ARG A 57 3.99 1.63 -3.70
CA ARG A 57 3.42 1.76 -5.04
C ARG A 57 3.48 3.19 -5.59
N HIS A 58 3.42 4.20 -4.72
CA HIS A 58 3.52 5.62 -5.10
C HIS A 58 4.95 6.17 -4.99
N ALA A 59 5.96 5.31 -5.14
CA ALA A 59 7.37 5.68 -5.27
C ALA A 59 7.89 6.68 -4.20
N CYS A 60 7.43 6.54 -2.96
CA CYS A 60 7.90 7.36 -1.84
C CYS A 60 7.71 8.89 -2.04
N LEU A 61 6.67 9.31 -2.80
CA LEU A 61 6.29 10.73 -2.97
C LEU A 61 6.08 11.47 -1.63
N PRO A 62 6.31 12.79 -1.54
CA PRO A 62 5.97 13.57 -0.35
C PRO A 62 4.43 13.70 -0.17
N GLN A 63 3.96 13.79 1.09
CA GLN A 63 2.54 13.95 1.49
C GLN A 63 1.65 12.70 1.38
N GLN A 64 2.17 11.53 1.77
CA GLN A 64 1.44 10.27 1.60
C GLN A 64 0.39 10.01 2.66
N GLU A 65 0.52 10.63 3.84
CA GLU A 65 -0.29 10.31 5.00
C GLU A 65 -1.76 10.69 4.76
N ALA A 66 -2.01 11.96 4.44
CA ALA A 66 -3.37 12.42 4.15
C ALA A 66 -3.92 11.80 2.84
N GLU A 67 -3.09 11.63 1.81
CA GLU A 67 -3.52 11.04 0.54
C GLU A 67 -3.87 9.55 0.68
N PHE A 68 -3.18 8.81 1.53
CA PHE A 68 -3.55 7.45 1.89
C PHE A 68 -4.94 7.40 2.54
N PHE A 69 -5.20 8.24 3.54
CA PHE A 69 -6.51 8.27 4.19
C PHE A 69 -7.62 8.73 3.25
N LYS A 70 -7.34 9.66 2.33
CA LYS A 70 -8.27 10.04 1.25
C LYS A 70 -8.59 8.87 0.33
N ALA A 71 -7.58 8.12 -0.11
CA ALA A 71 -7.76 6.93 -0.95
C ALA A 71 -8.64 5.87 -0.27
N LEU A 72 -8.44 5.65 1.03
CA LEU A 72 -9.33 4.79 1.82
C LEU A 72 -10.76 5.34 1.89
N ALA A 73 -10.92 6.63 2.16
CA ALA A 73 -12.23 7.29 2.30
C ALA A 73 -13.04 7.27 1.00
N SER A 74 -12.39 7.39 -0.15
CA SER A 74 -13.04 7.51 -1.45
C SER A 74 -13.35 6.16 -2.12
N SER A 75 -12.84 5.05 -1.60
CA SER A 75 -13.01 3.74 -2.25
C SER A 75 -14.44 3.21 -2.10
N GLU A 76 -15.19 3.20 -3.20
CA GLU A 76 -16.53 2.58 -3.27
C GLU A 76 -16.49 1.08 -2.97
N THR A 77 -15.45 0.40 -3.45
CA THR A 77 -15.20 -1.02 -3.19
C THR A 77 -15.03 -1.28 -1.70
N LEU A 78 -14.24 -0.45 -0.99
CA LEU A 78 -14.07 -0.56 0.44
C LEU A 78 -15.38 -0.32 1.20
N SER A 79 -16.12 0.74 0.85
CA SER A 79 -17.43 1.05 1.44
C SER A 79 -18.41 -0.12 1.31
N THR A 80 -18.46 -0.73 0.12
CA THR A 80 -19.30 -1.92 -0.15
C THR A 80 -18.90 -3.10 0.74
N LYS A 81 -17.59 -3.38 0.86
CA LYS A 81 -17.09 -4.50 1.68
C LYS A 81 -17.28 -4.28 3.17
N LEU A 82 -17.15 -3.05 3.66
CA LEU A 82 -17.45 -2.69 5.06
C LEU A 82 -18.92 -2.93 5.39
N ASN A 83 -19.83 -2.54 4.49
CA ASN A 83 -21.27 -2.81 4.65
C ASN A 83 -21.56 -4.32 4.69
N GLN A 84 -20.98 -5.11 3.79
CA GLN A 84 -21.06 -6.58 3.82
C GLN A 84 -20.44 -7.18 5.11
N ALA A 85 -19.41 -6.52 5.64
CA ALA A 85 -18.78 -6.87 6.89
C ALA A 85 -19.67 -6.56 8.12
N LYS A 86 -20.78 -5.82 7.95
CA LYS A 86 -21.60 -5.24 9.03
C LYS A 86 -20.77 -4.27 9.90
N VAL A 87 -19.89 -3.48 9.29
CA VAL A 87 -19.26 -2.31 9.93
C VAL A 87 -20.19 -1.12 9.68
N THR A 88 -20.48 -0.32 10.72
CA THR A 88 -21.29 0.89 10.49
C THR A 88 -20.45 1.96 9.81
N PHE A 89 -21.05 2.69 8.87
CA PHE A 89 -20.35 3.70 8.09
C PHE A 89 -19.60 4.72 8.98
N ASP A 90 -20.28 5.22 10.01
CA ASP A 90 -19.71 6.21 10.94
C ASP A 90 -18.51 5.67 11.75
N GLN A 91 -18.49 4.37 12.07
CA GLN A 91 -17.38 3.75 12.82
C GLN A 91 -16.08 3.72 12.02
N PHE A 92 -16.16 3.81 10.69
CA PHE A 92 -15.00 3.80 9.81
C PHE A 92 -14.68 5.18 9.25
N TYR A 93 -15.69 5.92 8.79
CA TYR A 93 -15.48 7.17 8.06
C TYR A 93 -15.10 8.34 8.96
N ILE A 94 -15.71 8.45 10.15
CA ILE A 94 -15.40 9.57 11.07
C ILE A 94 -13.93 9.54 11.52
N PRO A 95 -13.36 8.40 11.97
CA PRO A 95 -11.94 8.31 12.27
C PRO A 95 -11.04 8.70 11.09
N ILE A 96 -11.39 8.31 9.86
CA ILE A 96 -10.61 8.65 8.66
C ILE A 96 -10.65 10.15 8.39
N ALA A 97 -11.83 10.77 8.47
CA ALA A 97 -11.99 12.21 8.28
C ALA A 97 -11.10 13.00 9.26
N ASN A 98 -11.10 12.62 10.53
CA ASN A 98 -10.23 13.23 11.55
C ASN A 98 -8.75 13.16 11.17
N LEU A 99 -8.30 12.03 10.61
CA LEU A 99 -6.90 11.81 10.22
C LEU A 99 -6.50 12.54 8.93
N ILE A 100 -7.43 12.81 8.02
CA ILE A 100 -7.19 13.60 6.81
C ILE A 100 -6.85 15.05 7.16
N ASP A 101 -7.51 15.61 8.17
CA ASP A 101 -7.36 17.02 8.57
C ASP A 101 -6.07 17.31 9.36
N ILE A 102 -5.30 16.29 9.70
CA ILE A 102 -4.05 16.43 10.46
C ILE A 102 -2.92 16.96 9.58
N ASP A 103 -2.24 18.00 10.07
CA ASP A 103 -0.94 18.41 9.52
C ASP A 103 0.15 17.45 10.00
N TRP A 104 0.31 16.34 9.27
CA TRP A 104 1.23 15.24 9.59
C TRP A 104 2.70 15.68 9.76
N LYS A 105 3.08 16.85 9.22
CA LYS A 105 4.43 17.41 9.42
C LYS A 105 4.68 17.96 10.82
N LYS A 106 3.63 18.25 11.59
CA LYS A 106 3.70 18.86 12.93
C LYS A 106 3.36 17.90 14.08
N VAL A 107 2.99 16.66 13.77
CA VAL A 107 2.49 15.67 14.74
C VAL A 107 3.53 15.27 15.81
N LYS A 108 4.83 15.37 15.53
CA LYS A 108 5.91 15.07 16.50
C LYS A 108 5.82 15.87 17.81
N GLU A 109 5.15 17.01 17.78
CA GLU A 109 5.06 17.92 18.91
C GLU A 109 3.81 17.68 19.78
N VAL A 110 2.86 16.85 19.33
CA VAL A 110 1.54 16.70 19.97
C VAL A 110 1.28 15.25 20.40
N LYS A 111 1.06 15.03 21.70
CA LYS A 111 0.44 13.79 22.20
C LYS A 111 -1.05 13.79 21.83
N ALA A 112 -1.37 13.36 20.63
CA ALA A 112 -2.75 13.29 20.18
C ALA A 112 -3.38 11.96 20.60
N GLN A 113 -4.10 11.99 21.74
CA GLN A 113 -4.84 10.85 22.27
C GLN A 113 -5.86 10.30 21.26
N ASN A 114 -6.35 11.15 20.36
CA ASN A 114 -7.34 10.81 19.35
C ASN A 114 -6.73 10.05 18.15
N ILE A 115 -5.47 10.29 17.78
CA ILE A 115 -4.83 9.60 16.64
C ILE A 115 -4.81 8.09 16.87
N GLN A 116 -4.35 7.64 18.04
CA GLN A 116 -4.26 6.21 18.35
C GLN A 116 -5.64 5.55 18.41
N SER A 117 -6.65 6.25 18.96
CA SER A 117 -8.04 5.78 18.96
C SER A 117 -8.58 5.63 17.54
N ASP A 118 -8.37 6.64 16.68
CA ASP A 118 -8.86 6.65 15.31
C ASP A 118 -8.19 5.56 14.46
N LEU A 119 -6.86 5.42 14.55
CA LEU A 119 -6.11 4.33 13.90
C LEU A 119 -6.58 2.94 14.36
N THR A 120 -6.89 2.78 15.65
CA THR A 120 -7.42 1.52 16.20
C THR A 120 -8.77 1.16 15.58
N LEU A 121 -9.69 2.12 15.49
CA LEU A 121 -11.03 1.88 14.94
C LEU A 121 -10.98 1.51 13.45
N ILE A 122 -10.09 2.16 12.70
CA ILE A 122 -9.85 1.86 11.28
C ILE A 122 -9.30 0.44 11.14
N ASP A 123 -8.25 0.09 11.90
CA ASP A 123 -7.60 -1.23 11.84
C ASP A 123 -8.57 -2.37 12.21
N ILE A 124 -9.42 -2.19 13.23
CA ILE A 124 -10.48 -3.14 13.59
C ILE A 124 -11.46 -3.35 12.43
N SER A 125 -11.88 -2.26 11.80
CA SER A 125 -12.84 -2.30 10.68
C SER A 125 -12.25 -3.01 9.45
N LEU A 126 -10.98 -2.75 9.14
CA LEU A 126 -10.26 -3.44 8.06
C LEU A 126 -10.09 -4.93 8.40
N LYS A 127 -9.64 -5.28 9.61
CA LYS A 127 -9.52 -6.68 10.06
C LYS A 127 -10.84 -7.44 9.94
N LYS A 128 -11.94 -6.83 10.38
CA LYS A 128 -13.28 -7.43 10.28
C LYS A 128 -13.67 -7.68 8.83
N THR A 129 -13.37 -6.75 7.93
CA THR A 129 -13.60 -6.90 6.49
C THR A 129 -12.77 -8.03 5.89
N LEU A 130 -11.46 -8.05 6.16
CA LEU A 130 -10.54 -9.05 5.63
C LEU A 130 -10.81 -10.46 6.18
N SER A 131 -11.25 -10.60 7.43
CA SER A 131 -11.54 -11.91 8.05
C SER A 131 -12.63 -12.73 7.34
N LYS A 132 -13.38 -12.10 6.43
CA LYS A 132 -14.42 -12.75 5.61
C LYS A 132 -13.91 -13.18 4.22
N MET A 133 -12.63 -12.98 3.94
CA MET A 133 -12.02 -13.16 2.62
C MET A 133 -10.88 -14.18 2.71
N SER A 134 -10.64 -14.93 1.63
CA SER A 134 -9.45 -15.77 1.51
C SER A 134 -8.18 -14.91 1.43
N THR A 135 -7.00 -15.46 1.72
CA THR A 135 -5.74 -14.70 1.64
C THR A 135 -5.50 -14.10 0.25
N LEU A 136 -5.79 -14.86 -0.81
CA LEU A 136 -5.67 -14.39 -2.19
C LEU A 136 -6.63 -13.22 -2.48
N ASP A 137 -7.87 -13.32 -2.01
CA ASP A 137 -8.85 -12.24 -2.15
C ASP A 137 -8.47 -10.99 -1.35
N GLN A 138 -7.79 -11.14 -0.21
CA GLN A 138 -7.34 -10.01 0.62
C GLN A 138 -6.25 -9.20 -0.08
N ASP A 139 -5.26 -9.86 -0.69
CA ASP A 139 -4.19 -9.18 -1.44
C ASP A 139 -4.74 -8.51 -2.70
N TYR A 140 -5.63 -9.19 -3.40
CA TYR A 140 -6.36 -8.62 -4.54
C TYR A 140 -7.20 -7.41 -4.14
N PHE A 141 -7.98 -7.53 -3.07
CA PHE A 141 -8.82 -6.44 -2.56
C PHE A 141 -7.98 -5.24 -2.12
N ARG A 142 -6.83 -5.46 -1.47
CA ARG A 142 -5.89 -4.41 -1.10
C ARG A 142 -5.44 -3.60 -2.32
N ALA A 143 -5.11 -4.26 -3.42
CA ALA A 143 -4.69 -3.60 -4.66
C ALA A 143 -5.83 -2.76 -5.28
N VAL A 144 -7.05 -3.31 -5.33
CA VAL A 144 -8.23 -2.58 -5.84
C VAL A 144 -8.56 -1.37 -4.98
N VAL A 145 -8.51 -1.50 -3.64
CA VAL A 145 -8.86 -0.39 -2.74
C VAL A 145 -7.83 0.74 -2.77
N LEU A 146 -6.54 0.41 -2.77
CA LEU A 146 -5.47 1.43 -2.66
C LEU A 146 -5.09 2.05 -4.01
N LEU A 147 -5.37 1.39 -5.13
CA LEU A 147 -4.95 1.80 -6.46
C LEU A 147 -6.10 2.05 -7.42
N ASP A 148 -7.34 1.81 -6.96
CA ASP A 148 -8.55 1.88 -7.77
C ASP A 148 -8.43 1.09 -9.09
N LEU A 149 -7.66 0.00 -9.05
CA LEU A 149 -7.48 -0.86 -10.22
C LEU A 149 -8.85 -1.47 -10.54
N PRO A 150 -9.39 -1.26 -11.76
CA PRO A 150 -10.65 -1.88 -12.12
C PRO A 150 -10.50 -3.39 -11.99
N SER A 151 -11.53 -4.04 -11.46
CA SER A 151 -11.46 -5.46 -11.09
C SER A 151 -10.96 -6.36 -12.23
N GLU A 152 -11.33 -6.06 -13.47
CA GLU A 152 -10.89 -6.76 -14.68
C GLU A 152 -9.38 -6.72 -14.95
N PHE A 153 -8.65 -5.70 -14.46
CA PHE A 153 -7.21 -5.57 -14.63
C PHE A 153 -6.39 -6.09 -13.45
N ALA A 154 -7.04 -6.37 -12.32
CA ALA A 154 -6.36 -6.90 -11.13
C ALA A 154 -6.08 -8.42 -11.22
N PHE A 155 -6.46 -9.09 -12.32
CA PHE A 155 -6.29 -10.53 -12.57
C PHE A 155 -4.95 -10.94 -13.22
N ILE A 156 -3.96 -10.06 -13.35
CA ILE A 156 -2.66 -10.45 -13.94
C ILE A 156 -1.72 -10.99 -12.86
N TYR A 157 -2.05 -12.15 -12.29
CA TYR A 157 -1.09 -13.03 -11.63
C TYR A 157 -1.25 -14.43 -12.21
N PRO A 158 -0.22 -14.99 -12.89
CA PRO A 158 -0.26 -16.38 -13.31
C PRO A 158 -0.18 -17.28 -12.07
N GLU A 159 -1.01 -18.33 -12.08
CA GLU A 159 -0.94 -19.46 -11.13
C GLU A 159 0.47 -20.08 -11.08
#